data_AF-A0A822GNH3-F1
#
_entry.id   AF-A0A822GNH3-F1
#
_cell.length_a   1.000
_cell.length_b   1.000
_cell.length_c   1.000
_cell.angle_alpha   90.00
_cell.angle_beta   90.00
_cell.angle_gamma   90.00
#
_symmetry.space_group_name_H-M   'P 1'
#
loop_
_entity.id
_entity.type
_entity.pdbx_description
1 polymer ?
#
loop_
_entity_poly.entity_id
_entity_poly.type
_entity_poly.pdbx_seq_one_letter_code
_entity_poly.pdbx_strand_id
1 'polypeptide(L)'
;MNAADVKYLSKTDALVEEQVNRKGRPTNVRYPFQKQHPQTTTHLLIKYSEYHVPILYGPQIPRRDRDDTRKRYSRALLTLFVLWRTVTDLCDVNQTWEEAFKLRQNRISIHSWKIIENI
;
A
#
# COMPACT_ATOMS: atom_id res chain seq x y z
N MET A 1 -14.49 -0.05 21.90
CA MET A 1 -13.83 1.25 21.60
C MET A 1 -13.70 2.01 22.89
N ASN A 2 -12.49 2.40 23.29
CA ASN A 2 -12.31 3.25 24.48
C ASN A 2 -12.71 4.69 24.13
N ALA A 3 -13.22 5.43 25.10
CA ALA A 3 -13.63 6.83 24.94
C ALA A 3 -12.49 7.73 24.39
N ALA A 4 -11.23 7.33 24.62
CA ALA A 4 -10.05 8.01 24.11
C ALA A 4 -9.93 7.94 22.57
N ASP A 5 -10.33 6.84 21.95
CA ASP A 5 -10.17 6.62 20.50
C ASP A 5 -11.22 7.41 19.70
N VAL A 6 -12.42 7.59 20.27
CA VAL A 6 -13.53 8.32 19.67
C VAL A 6 -13.19 9.80 19.47
N LYS A 7 -12.38 10.39 20.36
CA LYS A 7 -11.93 11.80 20.26
C LYS A 7 -11.12 12.10 19.00
N TYR A 8 -10.48 11.09 18.40
CA TYR A 8 -9.67 11.26 17.19
C TYR A 8 -10.48 11.09 15.90
N LEU A 9 -11.65 10.45 15.96
CA LEU A 9 -12.56 10.30 14.83
C LEU A 9 -13.36 11.58 14.54
N SER A 10 -13.63 12.41 15.56
CA SER A 10 -14.40 13.65 15.41
C SER A 10 -13.61 14.84 14.87
N LYS A 11 -12.31 14.68 14.60
CA LYS A 11 -11.41 15.76 14.15
C LYS A 11 -11.07 15.72 12.66
N THR A 12 -11.64 14.80 11.89
CA THR A 12 -11.26 14.62 10.48
C THR A 12 -11.78 15.67 9.50
N ASP A 13 -12.69 16.57 9.90
CA ASP A 13 -13.23 17.63 9.01
C ASP A 13 -12.75 19.05 9.33
N ALA A 14 -11.71 19.21 10.15
CA ALA A 14 -11.12 20.52 10.40
C ALA A 14 -9.60 20.42 10.49
N LEU A 15 -8.92 20.64 9.36
CA LEU A 15 -7.51 21.04 9.32
C LEU A 15 -7.39 22.46 9.90
N VAL A 16 -7.54 22.59 11.22
CA VAL A 16 -7.09 23.77 11.94
C VAL A 16 -5.82 23.34 12.67
N GLU A 17 -4.67 23.71 12.11
CA GLU A 17 -3.37 23.63 12.76
C GLU A 17 -3.32 24.62 13.94
N GLU A 18 -3.97 24.24 15.04
CA GLU A 18 -3.79 24.94 16.29
C GLU A 18 -2.41 24.57 16.84
N GLN A 19 -1.43 25.45 16.64
CA GLN A 19 -0.05 25.30 17.13
C GLN A 19 0.01 25.39 18.66
N VAL A 20 -0.48 24.34 19.34
CA VAL A 20 -0.26 24.16 20.77
C VAL A 20 1.19 23.70 20.94
N ASN A 21 2.02 24.52 21.57
CA ASN A 21 3.43 24.23 21.90
C ASN A 21 3.52 23.04 22.89
N ARG A 22 3.38 21.83 22.37
CA ARG A 22 3.43 20.58 23.14
C ARG A 22 4.87 20.11 23.20
N LYS A 23 5.46 20.13 24.40
CA LYS A 23 6.76 19.49 24.66
C LYS A 23 6.64 17.97 24.45
N GLY A 24 7.52 17.38 23.64
CA GLY A 24 7.60 15.92 23.41
C GLY A 24 7.66 15.53 21.93
N ARG A 25 7.80 14.22 21.65
CA ARG A 25 7.77 13.70 20.27
C ARG A 25 6.39 14.01 19.64
N PRO A 26 6.32 14.63 18.45
CA PRO A 26 5.06 14.90 17.80
C PRO A 26 4.30 13.60 17.56
N THR A 27 2.98 13.65 17.74
CA THR A 27 2.13 12.48 17.55
C THR A 27 1.98 12.18 16.07
N ASN A 28 2.17 10.92 15.68
CA ASN A 28 1.92 10.47 14.32
C ASN A 28 0.47 10.69 13.89
N VAL A 29 0.28 11.05 12.62
CA VAL A 29 -1.05 11.22 12.03
C VAL A 29 -1.77 9.86 11.99
N ARG A 30 -3.05 9.86 12.38
CA ARG A 30 -3.88 8.65 12.42
C ARG A 30 -5.03 8.75 11.43
N TYR A 31 -5.38 7.63 10.80
CA TYR A 31 -6.48 7.53 9.85
C TYR A 31 -7.40 6.36 10.22
N PRO A 32 -8.73 6.53 10.14
CA PRO A 32 -9.64 5.40 10.25
C PRO A 32 -9.51 4.48 9.04
N PHE A 33 -9.79 3.19 9.24
CA PHE A 33 -10.03 2.32 8.08
C PHE A 33 -11.33 2.73 7.38
N GLN A 34 -11.47 2.27 6.14
CA GLN A 34 -12.75 2.39 5.43
C GLN A 34 -13.86 1.66 6.19
N LYS A 35 -15.11 2.12 6.04
CA LYS A 35 -16.27 1.56 6.76
C LYS A 35 -16.47 0.07 6.48
N GLN A 36 -16.06 -0.42 5.31
CA GLN A 36 -16.18 -1.81 4.90
C GLN A 36 -15.05 -2.71 5.43
N HIS A 37 -14.03 -2.16 6.10
CA HIS A 37 -12.89 -2.94 6.57
C HIS A 37 -13.25 -3.75 7.83
N PRO A 38 -12.87 -5.03 7.94
CA PRO A 38 -13.20 -5.87 9.10
C PRO A 38 -12.74 -5.30 10.45
N GLN A 39 -11.63 -4.55 10.43
CA GLN A 39 -11.03 -3.95 11.63
C GLN A 39 -11.38 -2.47 11.83
N THR A 40 -12.36 -1.93 11.11
CA THR A 40 -12.70 -0.50 11.16
C THR A 40 -13.09 -0.01 12.55
N THR A 41 -13.70 -0.87 13.36
CA THR A 41 -14.14 -0.53 14.71
C THR A 41 -13.07 -0.71 15.78
N THR A 42 -12.00 -1.43 15.48
CA THR A 42 -11.02 -1.90 16.47
C THR A 42 -9.63 -1.30 16.28
N HIS A 43 -9.29 -0.86 15.07
CA HIS A 43 -7.93 -0.42 14.73
C HIS A 43 -7.93 0.95 14.03
N LEU A 44 -6.79 1.63 14.09
CA LEU A 44 -6.50 2.84 13.32
C LEU A 44 -5.18 2.66 12.57
N LEU A 45 -5.09 3.27 11.39
CA LEU A 45 -3.86 3.36 10.62
C LEU A 45 -2.99 4.50 11.17
N ILE A 46 -1.70 4.25 11.33
CA ILE A 46 -0.74 5.25 11.80
C ILE A 46 0.24 5.53 10.67
N LYS A 47 0.36 6.80 10.27
CA LYS A 47 1.37 7.24 9.31
C LYS A 47 2.68 7.51 10.03
N TYR A 48 3.75 6.87 9.60
CA TYR A 48 5.09 7.15 10.11
C TYR A 48 5.48 8.61 9.83
N SER A 49 6.13 9.24 10.80
CA SER A 49 6.67 10.60 10.68
C SER A 49 7.88 10.68 9.75
N GLU A 50 8.60 9.56 9.61
CA GLU A 50 9.83 9.43 8.81
C GLU A 50 9.64 8.42 7.69
N TYR A 51 10.42 8.57 6.62
CA TYR A 51 10.42 7.62 5.51
C TYR A 51 11.17 6.34 5.91
N HIS A 52 10.51 5.21 5.78
CA HIS A 52 11.12 3.89 5.96
C HIS A 52 11.21 3.17 4.62
N VAL A 53 12.35 2.51 4.38
CA VAL A 53 12.50 1.60 3.25
C VAL A 53 12.12 0.19 3.72
N PRO A 54 11.02 -0.40 3.22
CA PRO A 54 10.65 -1.76 3.59
C PRO A 54 11.67 -2.75 3.03
N ILE A 55 12.15 -3.65 3.87
CA ILE A 55 12.98 -4.78 3.44
C ILE A 55 12.03 -5.91 3.05
N LEU A 56 12.05 -6.32 1.78
CA LEU A 56 11.28 -7.45 1.30
C LEU A 56 11.97 -8.75 1.74
N TYR A 57 11.28 -9.54 2.58
CA TYR A 57 11.77 -10.84 3.02
C TYR A 57 11.05 -11.95 2.25
N GLY A 58 11.80 -12.85 1.63
CA GLY A 58 11.25 -13.97 0.87
C GLY A 58 12.11 -14.40 -0.32
N PRO A 59 11.57 -15.26 -1.20
CA PRO A 59 12.25 -15.67 -2.41
C PRO A 59 12.59 -14.48 -3.30
N GLN A 60 13.70 -14.59 -4.03
CA GLN A 60 14.14 -13.55 -4.97
C GLN A 60 13.07 -13.26 -6.03
N ILE A 61 12.97 -11.99 -6.44
CA ILE A 61 12.13 -11.60 -7.58
C ILE A 61 12.58 -12.40 -8.82
N PRO A 62 11.68 -13.13 -9.49
CA PRO A 62 12.04 -13.94 -10.64
C PRO A 62 12.58 -13.09 -11.78
N ARG A 63 13.46 -13.63 -12.62
CA ARG A 63 14.00 -12.89 -13.76
C ARG A 63 12.95 -12.63 -14.84
N ARG A 64 13.05 -11.49 -15.54
CA ARG A 64 12.16 -11.11 -16.65
C ARG A 64 12.47 -11.84 -17.96
N ASP A 65 13.73 -12.17 -18.20
CA ASP A 65 14.26 -12.60 -19.50
C ASP A 65 14.01 -14.08 -19.84
N ARG A 66 13.52 -14.87 -18.88
CA ARG A 66 13.23 -16.29 -19.12
C ARG A 66 11.73 -16.57 -19.14
N ASP A 67 11.30 -17.35 -20.12
CA ASP A 67 9.89 -17.70 -20.27
C ASP A 67 9.35 -18.55 -19.11
N ASP A 68 10.18 -19.42 -18.52
CA ASP A 68 9.81 -20.25 -17.37
C ASP A 68 9.57 -19.45 -16.08
N THR A 69 10.11 -18.23 -16.00
CA THR A 69 9.93 -17.31 -14.87
C THR A 69 8.96 -16.18 -15.15
N ARG A 70 8.58 -15.95 -16.41
CA ARG A 70 7.77 -14.79 -16.85
C ARG A 70 6.45 -14.65 -16.10
N LYS A 71 5.66 -15.73 -15.99
CA LYS A 71 4.42 -15.74 -15.19
C LYS A 71 4.65 -15.32 -13.74
N ARG A 72 5.72 -15.82 -13.10
CA ARG A 72 6.05 -15.52 -11.70
C ARG A 72 6.54 -14.09 -11.55
N TYR A 73 7.33 -13.60 -12.50
CA TYR A 73 7.77 -12.20 -12.56
C TYR A 73 6.59 -11.24 -12.67
N SER A 74 5.67 -11.48 -13.62
CA SER A 74 4.46 -10.66 -13.77
C SER A 74 3.61 -10.61 -12.50
N ARG A 75 3.41 -11.76 -11.84
CA ARG A 75 2.71 -11.83 -10.56
C ARG A 75 3.42 -11.02 -9.47
N ALA A 76 4.74 -11.15 -9.36
CA ALA A 76 5.51 -10.42 -8.35
C ALA A 76 5.40 -8.90 -8.54
N LEU A 77 5.59 -8.40 -9.77
CA LEU A 77 5.50 -6.98 -10.04
C LEU A 77 4.10 -6.40 -9.82
N LEU A 78 3.07 -7.11 -10.24
CA LEU A 78 1.69 -6.71 -9.98
C LEU A 78 1.42 -6.60 -8.47
N THR A 79 1.88 -7.56 -7.69
CA THR A 79 1.67 -7.58 -6.24
C THR A 79 2.36 -6.43 -5.52
N LEU A 80 3.56 -6.05 -5.97
CA LEU A 80 4.39 -5.03 -5.32
C LEU A 80 4.05 -3.60 -5.77
N PHE A 81 3.69 -3.41 -7.04
CA PHE A 81 3.65 -2.08 -7.65
C PHE A 81 2.28 -1.64 -8.18
N VAL A 82 1.26 -2.51 -8.15
CA VAL A 82 -0.13 -2.12 -8.41
C VAL A 82 -0.87 -2.05 -7.09
N LEU A 83 -1.74 -1.06 -6.90
CA LEU A 83 -2.61 -1.03 -5.73
C LEU A 83 -3.75 -2.04 -5.90
N TRP A 84 -3.90 -2.94 -4.93
CA TRP A 84 -4.92 -3.98 -4.94
C TRP A 84 -5.53 -4.19 -3.55
N ARG A 85 -6.75 -4.71 -3.52
CA ARG A 85 -7.44 -5.15 -2.30
C ARG A 85 -7.85 -6.60 -2.40
N THR A 86 -8.11 -7.05 -3.62
CA THR A 86 -8.49 -8.40 -3.99
C THR A 86 -7.57 -8.92 -5.07
N VAL A 87 -7.48 -10.24 -5.21
CA VAL A 87 -6.63 -10.85 -6.25
C VAL A 87 -7.12 -10.48 -7.65
N THR A 88 -8.43 -10.26 -7.84
CA THR A 88 -9.04 -9.84 -9.11
C THR A 88 -8.60 -8.46 -9.56
N ASP A 89 -8.23 -7.56 -8.63
CA ASP A 89 -7.63 -6.27 -8.97
C ASP A 89 -6.31 -6.44 -9.72
N LEU A 90 -5.58 -7.53 -9.45
CA LEU A 90 -4.31 -7.88 -10.08
C LEU A 90 -4.50 -8.79 -11.29
N CYS A 91 -5.26 -9.88 -11.13
CA CYS A 91 -5.47 -10.87 -12.16
C CYS A 91 -6.90 -11.41 -12.15
N ASP A 92 -7.65 -11.20 -13.22
CA ASP A 92 -8.96 -11.84 -13.43
C ASP A 92 -8.80 -13.36 -13.67
N VAL A 93 -9.89 -14.10 -13.48
CA VAL A 93 -9.94 -15.57 -13.58
C VAL A 93 -9.66 -16.05 -15.00
N ASN A 94 -10.09 -15.27 -16.00
CA ASN A 94 -10.00 -15.64 -17.41
C ASN A 94 -8.75 -15.10 -18.12
N GLN A 95 -7.81 -14.50 -17.40
CA GLN A 95 -6.59 -13.94 -17.98
C GLN A 95 -5.34 -14.55 -17.33
N THR A 96 -4.27 -14.60 -18.09
CA THR A 96 -2.95 -14.98 -17.57
C THR A 96 -2.32 -13.80 -16.80
N TRP A 97 -1.38 -14.10 -15.91
CA TRP A 97 -0.62 -13.06 -15.19
C TRP A 97 0.17 -12.14 -16.12
N GLU A 98 0.58 -12.64 -17.28
CA GLU A 98 1.34 -11.88 -18.28
C GLU A 98 0.47 -10.86 -19.00
N GLU A 99 -0.73 -11.27 -19.42
CA GLU A 99 -1.75 -10.37 -19.97
C GLU A 99 -2.18 -9.34 -18.93
N ALA A 100 -2.43 -9.80 -17.71
CA ALA A 100 -2.78 -8.95 -16.58
C ALA A 100 -1.75 -7.83 -16.37
N PHE A 101 -0.46 -8.20 -16.42
CA PHE A 101 0.64 -7.27 -16.25
C PHE A 101 0.68 -6.24 -17.37
N LYS A 102 0.57 -6.67 -18.64
CA LYS A 102 0.50 -5.76 -19.81
C LYS A 102 -0.64 -4.75 -19.68
N LEU A 103 -1.83 -5.21 -19.29
CA LEU A 103 -3.02 -4.35 -19.15
C LEU A 103 -2.92 -3.32 -18.03
N ARG A 104 -2.15 -3.61 -16.98
CA ARG A 104 -2.07 -2.78 -15.76
C ARG A 104 -0.79 -1.94 -15.67
N GLN A 105 0.04 -1.92 -16.73
CA GLN A 105 1.27 -1.14 -16.76
C GLN A 105 1.06 0.36 -16.50
N ASN A 106 -0.07 0.89 -16.98
CA ASN A 106 -0.47 2.28 -16.77
C ASN A 106 -0.87 2.61 -15.32
N ARG A 107 -1.13 1.59 -14.48
CA ARG A 107 -1.42 1.77 -13.05
C ARG A 107 -0.15 1.79 -12.20
N ILE A 108 0.99 1.42 -12.78
CA ILE A 108 2.30 1.47 -12.13
C ILE A 108 2.86 2.87 -12.31
N SER A 109 3.26 3.51 -11.21
CA SER A 109 3.79 4.87 -11.25
C SER A 109 5.14 4.93 -12.00
N ILE A 110 5.48 6.08 -12.56
CA ILE A 110 6.77 6.31 -13.22
C ILE A 110 7.94 6.04 -12.26
N HIS A 111 7.80 6.38 -10.98
CA HIS A 111 8.83 6.11 -9.98
C HIS A 111 9.00 4.60 -9.74
N SER A 112 7.89 3.86 -9.68
CA SER A 112 7.90 2.40 -9.56
C SER A 112 8.56 1.73 -10.77
N TRP A 113 8.35 2.25 -11.99
CA TRP A 113 9.03 1.75 -13.18
C TRP A 113 10.55 1.89 -13.11
N LYS A 114 11.06 3.02 -12.60
CA LYS A 114 12.50 3.19 -12.37
C LYS A 114 13.05 2.12 -11.43
N ILE A 115 12.30 1.75 -10.40
CA ILE A 115 12.70 0.66 -9.50
C ILE A 115 12.73 -0.66 -10.29
N ILE A 116 11.65 -0.98 -11.01
CA ILE A 116 11.51 -2.21 -11.80
C ILE A 116 12.65 -2.40 -12.82
N GLU A 117 13.15 -1.32 -13.41
CA GLU A 117 14.25 -1.37 -14.38
C GLU A 117 15.62 -1.65 -13.73
N ASN A 118 15.75 -1.47 -12.41
CA ASN A 118 17.00 -1.63 -11.66
C ASN A 118 17.00 -2.86 -10.73
N ILE A 119 15.99 -3.71 -10.79
CA ILE A 119 15.92 -5.01 -10.09
C ILE A 119 16.24 -6.16 -11.03
#